data_AF-A0A4Q3FLX5-F1
#
_entry.id   AF-A0A4Q3FLX5-F1
#
_cell.length_a   1.000
_cell.length_b   1.000
_cell.length_c   1.000
_cell.angle_alpha   90.00
_cell.angle_beta   90.00
_cell.angle_gamma   90.00
#
_symmetry.space_group_name_H-M   'P 1'
#
loop_
_entity.id
_entity.type
_entity.pdbx_description
1 polymer ?
#
loop_
_entity_poly.entity_id
_entity_poly.type
_entity_poly.pdbx_seq_one_letter_code
_entity_poly.pdbx_strand_id
1 'polypeptide(L)' 'LHYSRAQETEADRLGLTFMAMAGYDPHNALTFWQRMAAQGGGQQQPEFLSTHPADATRIANIQARIPEAMKYYVKQ' A
#
# COMPACT_ATOMS: atom_id res chain seq x y z
N LEU A 1 -11.75 11.00 -9.01
CA LEU A 1 -10.52 11.80 -8.78
C LEU A 1 -9.35 10.92 -9.19
N HIS A 2 -8.35 11.47 -9.90
CA HIS A 2 -7.10 10.77 -10.22
C HIS A 2 -5.97 11.47 -9.49
N TYR A 3 -5.21 10.72 -8.69
CA TYR A 3 -4.02 11.23 -8.01
C TYR A 3 -2.77 10.94 -8.83
N SER A 4 -1.73 11.75 -8.64
CA SER A 4 -0.43 11.47 -9.27
C SER A 4 0.22 10.24 -8.63
N ARG A 5 1.10 9.55 -9.37
CA ARG A 5 1.87 8.43 -8.81
C ARG A 5 2.67 8.81 -7.57
N ALA A 6 3.15 10.05 -7.51
CA ALA A 6 3.84 10.58 -6.35
C ALA A 6 2.92 10.71 -5.12
N GLN A 7 1.66 11.12 -5.32
CA GLN A 7 0.68 11.21 -4.25
C GLN A 7 0.31 9.83 -3.70
N GLU A 8 0.08 8.84 -4.57
CA GLU A 8 -0.17 7.45 -4.14
C GLU A 8 1.02 6.88 -3.35
N THR A 9 2.23 7.13 -3.85
CA THR A 9 3.48 6.69 -3.25
C THR A 9 3.70 7.28 -1.85
N GLU A 10 3.38 8.57 -1.68
CA GLU A 10 3.47 9.24 -0.39
C GLU A 10 2.35 8.81 0.56
N ALA A 11 1.14 8.59 0.04
CA ALA A 11 0.03 8.05 0.81
C ALA A 11 0.35 6.66 1.37
N ASP A 12 0.95 5.77 0.56
CA ASP A 12 1.40 4.45 1.02
C ASP A 12 2.45 4.57 2.14
N ARG A 13 3.41 5.49 2.00
CA ARG A 13 4.45 5.73 3.02
C ARG A 13 3.84 6.19 4.35
N LEU A 14 3.02 7.24 4.32
CA LEU A 14 2.37 7.77 5.52
C LEU A 14 1.40 6.76 6.14
N GLY A 15 0.65 6.04 5.31
CA GLY A 15 -0.26 4.98 5.75
C GLY A 15 0.46 3.90 6.55
N LEU A 16 1.59 3.39 6.06
CA LEU A 16 2.41 2.41 6.78
C LEU A 16 2.93 2.96 8.11
N THR A 17 3.39 4.21 8.14
CA THR A 17 3.81 4.88 9.37
C THR A 17 2.66 4.98 10.39
N PHE A 18 1.48 5.40 9.96
CA PHE A 18 0.31 5.51 10.84
C PHE A 18 -0.17 4.15 11.35
N MET A 19 -0.15 3.11 10.52
CA MET A 19 -0.40 1.73 10.96
C MET A 19 0.54 1.33 12.09
N ALA A 20 1.85 1.57 11.89
CA ALA A 20 2.87 1.24 12.88
C ALA A 20 2.66 1.99 14.21
N MET A 21 2.42 3.30 14.14
CA MET A 21 2.16 4.15 15.30
C MET A 21 0.89 3.74 16.06
N ALA A 22 -0.11 3.24 15.34
CA ALA A 22 -1.34 2.70 15.92
C ALA A 22 -1.18 1.26 16.44
N GLY A 23 0.00 0.66 16.35
CA GLY A 23 0.29 -0.70 16.79
C GLY A 23 -0.24 -1.81 15.88
N TYR A 24 -0.59 -1.48 14.63
CA TYR A 24 -0.83 -2.48 13.59
C TYR A 24 0.49 -2.82 12.88
N ASP A 25 0.75 -4.12 12.70
CA ASP A 25 1.93 -4.57 11.97
C ASP A 25 1.87 -4.14 10.48
N PRO A 26 2.80 -3.28 10.01
CA PRO A 26 2.86 -2.81 8.62
C PRO A 26 3.00 -3.93 7.59
N HIS A 27 3.49 -5.12 7.95
CA HIS A 27 3.57 -6.27 7.04
C HIS A 27 2.18 -6.72 6.55
N ASN A 28 1.12 -6.45 7.33
CA ASN A 28 -0.25 -6.78 6.92
C ASN A 28 -0.71 -6.00 5.69
N ALA A 29 -0.15 -4.81 5.45
CA ALA A 29 -0.44 -4.02 4.25
C ALA A 29 -0.01 -4.77 2.98
N LEU A 30 1.13 -5.47 3.00
CA LEU A 30 1.62 -6.24 1.86
C LEU A 30 0.63 -7.35 1.48
N THR A 31 0.17 -8.11 2.47
CA THR A 31 -0.82 -9.18 2.28
C THR A 31 -2.14 -8.62 1.73
N PHE A 32 -2.59 -7.48 2.24
CA PHE A 32 -3.81 -6.81 1.76
C PHE A 32 -3.72 -6.45 0.28
N TRP A 33 -2.65 -5.78 -0.14
CA TRP A 33 -2.47 -5.37 -1.53
C TRP A 33 -2.23 -6.54 -2.48
N GLN A 34 -1.55 -7.60 -2.04
CA GLN A 34 -1.43 -8.84 -2.81
C GLN A 34 -2.79 -9.48 -3.07
N ARG A 35 -3.67 -9.54 -2.05
CA ARG A 35 -5.04 -10.05 -2.20
C ARG A 35 -5.87 -9.17 -3.15
N MET A 36 -5.75 -7.85 -3.05
CA MET A 36 -6.44 -6.93 -3.95
C MET A 36 -5.99 -7.10 -5.40
N ALA A 37 -4.67 -7.23 -5.63
CA ALA A 37 -4.13 -7.50 -6.97
C ALA A 37 -4.63 -8.84 -7.54
N ALA A 38 -4.70 -9.88 -6.70
CA ALA A 38 -5.22 -11.19 -7.09
C ALA A 38 -6.73 -11.18 -7.42
N GLN A 39 -7.53 -10.39 -6.69
CA GLN A 39 -8.97 -10.22 -6.95
C GLN A 39 -9.26 -9.45 -8.25
N GLY A 40 -8.31 -8.65 -8.75
CA GLY A 40 -8.43 -7.97 -10.05
C GLY A 40 -8.34 -8.89 -11.28
N GLY A 41 -8.03 -10.18 -11.11
CA GLY A 41 -7.65 -11.14 -12.17
C GLY A 41 -8.70 -11.54 -13.23
N GLY A 42 -9.75 -10.74 -13.45
CA GLY A 42 -10.74 -10.99 -14.53
C GLY A 42 -11.41 -9.75 -15.11
N GLN A 43 -11.39 -8.63 -14.39
CA GLN A 43 -11.87 -7.32 -14.80
C GLN A 43 -10.98 -6.25 -14.16
N GLN A 44 -9.70 -6.24 -14.51
CA GLN A 44 -8.87 -5.08 -14.19
C GLN A 44 -9.49 -3.89 -14.92
N GLN A 45 -10.17 -3.01 -14.18
CA GLN A 45 -10.47 -1.69 -14.71
C GLN A 45 -9.13 -1.12 -15.19
N PRO A 46 -9.05 -0.62 -16.45
CA PRO A 46 -7.89 0.11 -16.93
C PRO A 46 -7.36 1.03 -15.84
N GLU A 47 -6.05 1.09 -15.69
CA GLU A 47 -5.41 1.78 -14.58
C GLU A 47 -5.84 3.27 -14.48
N PHE A 48 -6.14 3.88 -15.62
CA PHE A 48 -6.72 5.21 -15.72
C PHE A 48 -8.14 5.32 -15.14
N LEU A 49 -8.92 4.25 -15.05
CA LEU A 49 -10.25 4.21 -14.46
C LEU A 49 -10.24 3.85 -12.96
N SER A 50 -9.15 3.27 -12.47
CA SER A 50 -8.96 3.01 -11.04
C SER A 50 -8.58 4.31 -10.31
N THR A 51 -9.24 4.61 -9.19
CA THR A 51 -8.82 5.76 -8.34
C THR A 51 -7.55 5.45 -7.56
N HIS A 52 -7.29 4.18 -7.24
CA HIS A 52 -6.08 3.69 -6.56
C HIS A 52 -5.65 2.30 -7.12
N PRO A 53 -4.93 2.22 -8.24
CA PRO A 53 -4.58 0.94 -8.86
C PRO A 53 -3.60 0.10 -8.01
N ALA A 54 -3.93 -1.18 -7.80
CA ALA A 54 -3.08 -2.16 -7.13
C ALA A 54 -2.12 -2.83 -8.13
N ASP A 55 -1.10 -2.10 -8.59
CA ASP A 55 -0.09 -2.63 -9.52
C ASP A 55 1.10 -3.30 -8.78
N ALA A 56 1.92 -4.06 -9.53
CA ALA A 56 3.11 -4.71 -8.99
C ALA A 56 4.14 -3.71 -8.43
N THR A 57 4.17 -2.49 -8.97
CA THR A 57 5.05 -1.41 -8.51
C THR A 57 4.65 -0.92 -7.13
N ARG A 58 3.36 -0.80 -6.82
CA ARG A 58 2.84 -0.47 -5.49
C ARG A 58 3.24 -1.51 -4.47
N ILE A 59 3.06 -2.80 -4.78
CA ILE A 59 3.45 -3.90 -3.88
C ILE A 59 4.95 -3.83 -3.56
N ALA A 60 5.80 -3.62 -4.57
CA ALA A 60 7.24 -3.45 -4.39
C ALA A 60 7.59 -2.21 -3.54
N ASN A 61 6.92 -1.09 -3.78
CA ASN A 61 7.11 0.14 -3.03
C ASN A 61 6.72 -0.01 -1.55
N ILE A 62 5.61 -0.68 -1.27
CA ILE A 62 5.17 -0.99 0.09
C ILE A 62 6.20 -1.87 0.78
N GLN A 63 6.66 -2.94 0.13
CA GLN A 63 7.67 -3.84 0.67
C GLN A 63 8.97 -3.09 1.02
N ALA A 64 9.43 -2.17 0.16
CA ALA A 64 10.62 -1.37 0.39
C ALA A 64 10.48 -0.37 1.56
N ARG A 65 9.25 0.04 1.91
CA ARG A 65 8.97 1.02 2.96
C ARG A 65 8.67 0.43 4.33
N ILE A 66 8.37 -0.86 4.40
CA ILE A 66 8.14 -1.54 5.68
C ILE A 66 9.29 -1.27 6.69
N PRO A 67 10.59 -1.35 6.33
CA PRO A 67 11.66 -1.05 7.28
C PRO A 67 11.63 0.36 7.86
N GLU A 68 11.13 1.35 7.12
CA GLU A 68 10.94 2.72 7.62
C GLU A 68 9.77 2.76 8.63
N ALA A 69 8.62 2.16 8.28
CA ALA A 69 7.45 2.13 9.13
C ALA A 69 7.68 1.36 10.43
N MET A 70 8.42 0.25 10.38
CA MET A 70 8.75 -0.58 11.54
C MET A 70 9.50 0.18 12.64
N LYS A 71 10.17 1.30 12.32
CA LYS A 71 10.79 2.18 13.32
C LYS A 71 9.78 2.80 14.29
N TYR A 72 8.53 2.92 13.87
CA TYR A 72 7.44 3.50 14.65
C TYR A 72 6.49 2.45 15.23
N TYR A 73 6.75 1.16 14.98
CA TYR A 73 5.86 0.09 15.41
C TYR A 73 5.98 -0.13 16.92
N VAL A 74 4.89 0.18 17.63
CA VAL A 74 4.75 -0.14 19.06
C VAL A 74 3.74 -1.28 19.17
N LYS A 75 4.23 -2.47 19.53
CA LYS A 75 3.35 -3.60 19.81
C LYS A 75 2.52 -3.25 21.05
N GLN A 76 1.19 -3.13 20.87
CA GLN A 76 0.25 -2.97 21.98
C GLN A 76 0.18 -4.24 22.84
#